data_AF-A0A8C9Q749-F1
#
_entry.id   AF-A0A8C9Q749-F1
#
_cell.length_a   1.000
_cell.length_b   1.000
_cell.length_c   1.000
_cell.angle_alpha   90.00
_cell.angle_beta   90.00
_cell.angle_gamma   90.00
#
_symmetry.space_group_name_H-M   'P 1'
#
loop_
_entity.id
_entity.type
_entity.pdbx_description
1 polymer ?
#
loop_
_entity_poly.entity_id
_entity_poly.type
_entity_poly.pdbx_seq_one_letter_code
_entity_poly.pdbx_strand_id
1 'polypeptide(L)'
;LVPGIRMLGLGSVLQRSNTSLVRLNDNGYEDLVIAIDPGVPEDGKLIEQIKDMVTTASTYLFEATQKRFFFKNVSILIPENWERSPEYKRPKHESYDQADVRVAAPALPGRDEPYTRQFTECGEKAEYIHFTPDFILGKKQNEYGPSGRLFVHEWAHLRWGVFDEYNEDQPYYSAKSKKIEATRCSTGITGKNRFYKCQGGSCITRSCRTNSTTKLYEKDCQFFPDKVQTEKASIMFMQSIDSVLEFCNAENHNQEAPSLQNIKCNFRSTWEVISDSEDFKNTIPMAPPPPPPVFSLLRISERILCLVLDKSGSMSLYNRLNRMNQAAKYFLLQTVENGSWVGMVHFDSAASVKSELIQIKSNSEKNKLLQSLPTQASGGTSICSGITTAFQLNAQIDGSEIVLLTDGEDSTTGNCAKAVKQSGAIIHLIALGPSAERAVIEMSNETESLLCQGRCLSHYGVSGSAILMSVEWLHTSSTAIKKIKEMKLKKK
;
A
#
# COMPACT_ATOMS: atom_id res chain seq x y z
N LEU A 1 45.51 -27.61 -13.22
CA LEU A 1 44.44 -28.60 -13.46
C LEU A 1 43.11 -28.01 -12.96
N VAL A 2 42.16 -27.88 -13.88
CA VAL A 2 40.74 -27.44 -13.77
C VAL A 2 39.98 -28.32 -12.74
N PRO A 3 38.86 -27.95 -12.06
CA PRO A 3 37.69 -27.13 -12.45
C PRO A 3 37.27 -26.05 -11.42
N GLY A 4 36.45 -25.02 -11.69
CA GLY A 4 35.31 -24.85 -12.59
C GLY A 4 34.01 -24.79 -11.75
N ILE A 5 33.51 -23.60 -11.38
CA ILE A 5 32.13 -23.43 -10.84
C ILE A 5 31.51 -22.14 -11.38
N ARG A 6 30.28 -22.32 -11.87
CA ARG A 6 29.37 -21.39 -12.54
C ARG A 6 29.07 -20.12 -11.74
N MET A 7 29.07 -18.97 -12.42
CA MET A 7 28.31 -17.80 -12.00
C MET A 7 26.81 -18.12 -12.15
N LEU A 8 26.15 -18.46 -11.05
CA LEU A 8 24.70 -18.35 -10.92
C LEU A 8 24.40 -16.93 -10.44
N GLY A 9 23.86 -16.12 -11.35
CA GLY A 9 23.30 -14.82 -11.00
C GLY A 9 22.14 -15.02 -10.03
N LEU A 10 22.30 -14.52 -8.82
CA LEU A 10 21.20 -14.22 -7.91
C LEU A 10 20.96 -12.72 -8.00
N GLY A 11 20.19 -12.33 -9.01
CA GLY A 11 19.45 -11.08 -8.93
C GLY A 11 18.46 -11.20 -7.79
N SER A 12 18.82 -10.70 -6.61
CA SER A 12 17.87 -10.55 -5.52
C SER A 12 16.85 -9.49 -5.95
N VAL A 13 15.68 -9.95 -6.37
CA VAL A 13 14.47 -9.14 -6.40
C VAL A 13 14.29 -8.59 -4.99
N LEU A 14 14.56 -7.30 -4.81
CA LEU A 14 14.08 -6.55 -3.67
C LEU A 14 12.56 -6.56 -3.76
N GLN A 15 11.93 -7.53 -3.08
CA GLN A 15 10.50 -7.53 -2.87
C GLN A 15 10.22 -6.38 -1.89
N ARG A 16 10.05 -5.16 -2.43
CA ARG A 16 9.45 -4.06 -1.69
C ARG A 16 8.13 -4.60 -1.13
N SER A 17 7.97 -4.57 0.20
CA SER A 17 6.75 -4.97 0.88
C SER A 17 5.62 -4.04 0.46
N ASN A 18 4.95 -4.40 -0.64
CA ASN A 18 3.87 -3.65 -1.28
C ASN A 18 2.53 -4.05 -0.65
N THR A 19 2.44 -3.98 0.67
CA THR A 19 1.24 -4.42 1.39
C THR A 19 0.30 -3.24 1.54
N SER A 20 -0.82 -3.29 0.82
CA SER A 20 -2.00 -2.46 1.05
C SER A 20 -2.33 -2.38 2.54
N LEU A 21 -2.69 -1.20 3.02
CA LEU A 21 -3.15 -0.98 4.39
C LEU A 21 -4.60 -1.41 4.60
N VAL A 22 -5.33 -1.73 3.54
CA VAL A 22 -6.79 -1.95 3.58
C VAL A 22 -7.16 -3.15 4.44
N ARG A 23 -7.95 -2.86 5.48
CA ARG A 23 -8.57 -3.84 6.37
C ARG A 23 -10.07 -3.90 6.10
N LEU A 24 -10.68 -5.05 6.36
CA LEU A 24 -12.13 -5.21 6.31
C LEU A 24 -12.63 -5.35 7.75
N ASN A 25 -13.49 -4.44 8.17
CA ASN A 25 -14.00 -4.39 9.53
C ASN A 25 -15.50 -4.06 9.52
N ASP A 26 -16.30 -4.92 10.14
CA ASP A 26 -17.77 -4.83 10.12
C ASP A 26 -18.31 -4.48 8.73
N ASN A 27 -17.94 -5.29 7.73
CA ASN A 27 -18.34 -5.15 6.33
C ASN A 27 -17.77 -3.93 5.56
N GLY A 28 -17.12 -2.99 6.25
CA GLY A 28 -16.54 -1.79 5.66
C GLY A 28 -15.04 -1.92 5.40
N TYR A 29 -14.59 -1.55 4.21
CA TYR A 29 -13.16 -1.38 3.92
C TYR A 29 -12.65 -0.10 4.60
N GLU A 30 -11.66 -0.27 5.46
CA GLU A 30 -10.95 0.78 6.19
C GLU A 30 -9.53 0.92 5.64
N ASP A 31 -8.91 2.09 5.87
CA ASP A 31 -7.53 2.39 5.51
C ASP A 31 -7.21 2.32 4.00
N LEU A 32 -8.21 2.60 3.14
CA LEU A 32 -8.00 2.77 1.70
C LEU A 32 -7.20 4.04 1.43
N VAL A 33 -6.09 3.93 0.70
CA VAL A 33 -5.24 5.08 0.34
C VAL A 33 -5.36 5.39 -1.15
N ILE A 34 -5.82 6.60 -1.46
CA ILE A 34 -5.84 7.17 -2.81
C ILE A 34 -4.79 8.28 -2.87
N ALA A 35 -3.72 8.08 -3.63
CA ALA A 35 -2.62 9.04 -3.71
C ALA A 35 -2.61 9.78 -5.05
N ILE A 36 -2.49 11.10 -4.99
CA ILE A 36 -2.29 11.96 -6.16
C ILE A 36 -0.78 12.11 -6.38
N ASP A 37 -0.34 11.95 -7.61
CA ASP A 37 1.07 12.07 -7.99
C ASP A 37 1.52 13.55 -7.97
N PRO A 38 2.75 13.87 -7.50
CA PRO A 38 3.26 15.25 -7.51
C PRO A 38 3.34 15.90 -8.90
N GLY A 39 3.40 15.10 -9.97
CA GLY A 39 3.33 15.57 -11.35
C GLY A 39 1.93 16.02 -11.79
N VAL A 40 0.87 15.74 -11.02
CA VAL A 40 -0.49 16.19 -11.30
C VAL A 40 -0.65 17.65 -10.85
N PRO A 41 -1.01 18.57 -11.78
CA PRO A 41 -1.28 19.96 -11.43
C PRO A 41 -2.39 20.09 -10.40
N GLU A 42 -2.26 21.07 -9.50
CA GLU A 42 -3.27 21.35 -8.48
C GLU A 42 -4.61 21.75 -9.10
N ASP A 43 -5.65 20.98 -8.78
CA ASP A 43 -7.05 21.27 -9.11
C ASP A 43 -7.93 20.84 -7.93
N GLY A 44 -8.51 21.81 -7.23
CA GLY A 44 -9.37 21.56 -6.07
C GLY A 44 -10.59 20.68 -6.40
N LYS A 45 -11.04 20.64 -7.67
CA LYS A 45 -12.14 19.75 -8.08
C LYS A 45 -11.73 18.28 -8.05
N LEU A 46 -10.45 17.97 -8.20
CA LEU A 46 -9.97 16.59 -8.23
C LEU A 46 -10.30 15.86 -6.93
N ILE A 47 -10.07 16.51 -5.78
CA ILE A 47 -10.37 15.93 -4.45
C ILE A 47 -11.87 15.65 -4.32
N GLU A 48 -12.72 16.59 -4.72
CA GLU A 48 -14.18 16.43 -4.64
C GLU A 48 -14.70 15.33 -5.58
N GLN A 49 -14.13 15.21 -6.78
CA GLN A 49 -14.48 14.14 -7.71
C GLN A 49 -14.01 12.76 -7.23
N ILE A 50 -12.86 12.67 -6.56
CA ILE A 50 -12.44 11.42 -5.90
C ILE A 50 -13.45 11.02 -4.83
N LYS A 51 -13.89 11.97 -3.98
CA LYS A 51 -14.89 11.71 -2.95
C LYS A 51 -16.22 11.22 -3.54
N ASP A 52 -16.70 11.87 -4.60
CA ASP A 52 -17.95 11.50 -5.28
C ASP A 52 -17.86 10.10 -5.93
N MET A 53 -16.77 9.82 -6.63
CA MET A 53 -16.49 8.51 -7.23
C MET A 53 -16.51 7.40 -6.16
N VAL A 54 -15.79 7.59 -5.05
CA VAL A 54 -15.74 6.59 -3.96
C VAL A 54 -17.10 6.44 -3.28
N THR A 55 -17.85 7.53 -3.09
CA THR A 55 -19.18 7.48 -2.45
C THR A 55 -20.18 6.71 -3.30
N THR A 56 -20.22 6.99 -4.61
CA THR A 56 -21.08 6.27 -5.56
C THR A 56 -20.65 4.82 -5.74
N ALA A 57 -19.35 4.55 -5.80
CA ALA A 57 -18.79 3.20 -5.83
C ALA A 57 -19.15 2.40 -4.57
N SER A 58 -19.12 3.02 -3.39
CA SER A 58 -19.46 2.36 -2.12
C SER A 58 -20.89 1.82 -2.15
N THR A 59 -21.83 2.62 -2.65
CA THR A 59 -23.23 2.20 -2.81
C THR A 59 -23.36 1.07 -3.83
N TYR A 60 -22.68 1.19 -4.96
CA TYR A 60 -22.74 0.19 -6.03
C TYR A 60 -22.12 -1.15 -5.62
N LEU A 61 -20.97 -1.11 -4.95
CA LEU A 61 -20.29 -2.28 -4.40
C LEU A 61 -21.17 -3.01 -3.40
N PHE A 62 -21.86 -2.26 -2.54
CA PHE A 62 -22.76 -2.84 -1.53
C PHE A 62 -23.88 -3.65 -2.18
N GLU A 63 -24.56 -3.10 -3.17
CA GLU A 63 -25.61 -3.82 -3.90
C GLU A 63 -25.04 -5.01 -4.68
N ALA A 64 -23.95 -4.81 -5.41
CA ALA A 64 -23.30 -5.85 -6.23
C ALA A 64 -22.79 -7.05 -5.42
N THR A 65 -22.51 -6.84 -4.13
CA THR A 65 -21.96 -7.86 -3.23
C THR A 65 -23.01 -8.44 -2.30
N GLN A 66 -24.29 -8.36 -2.69
CA GLN A 66 -25.42 -8.87 -1.91
C GLN A 66 -25.49 -8.23 -0.51
N LYS A 67 -25.33 -6.90 -0.45
CA LYS A 67 -25.39 -6.07 0.76
C LYS A 67 -24.28 -6.36 1.75
N ARG A 68 -23.07 -6.63 1.25
CA ARG A 68 -21.93 -6.97 2.10
C ARG A 68 -20.93 -5.85 2.19
N PHE A 69 -20.27 -5.48 1.10
CA PHE A 69 -19.07 -4.65 1.19
C PHE A 69 -19.33 -3.20 0.84
N PHE A 70 -18.68 -2.29 1.54
CA PHE A 70 -18.73 -0.85 1.26
C PHE A 70 -17.39 -0.20 1.64
N PHE A 71 -17.13 1.02 1.16
CA PHE A 71 -15.98 1.81 1.58
C PHE A 71 -16.31 2.64 2.81
N LYS A 72 -15.53 2.50 3.89
CA LYS A 72 -15.81 3.12 5.19
C LYS A 72 -14.85 4.27 5.51
N ASN A 73 -13.54 4.04 5.45
CA ASN A 73 -12.51 5.05 5.73
C ASN A 73 -11.55 5.14 4.56
N VAL A 74 -11.39 6.36 4.02
CA VAL A 74 -10.54 6.62 2.86
C VAL A 74 -9.63 7.81 3.12
N SER A 75 -8.33 7.61 2.93
CA SER A 75 -7.29 8.63 3.02
C SER A 75 -6.93 9.09 1.61
N ILE A 76 -7.06 10.40 1.35
CA ILE A 76 -6.60 11.02 0.10
C ILE A 76 -5.26 11.67 0.37
N LEU A 77 -4.21 11.14 -0.24
CA LEU A 77 -2.83 11.63 -0.11
C LEU A 77 -2.56 12.71 -1.16
N ILE A 78 -2.42 13.94 -0.70
CA ILE A 78 -2.23 15.17 -1.45
C ILE A 78 -0.73 15.47 -1.59
N PRO A 79 -0.24 15.86 -2.78
CA PRO A 79 1.17 16.12 -3.02
C PRO A 79 1.75 17.25 -2.17
N GLU A 80 3.05 17.20 -1.92
CA GLU A 80 3.76 18.23 -1.17
C GLU A 80 3.86 19.58 -1.91
N ASN A 81 3.73 19.58 -3.23
CA ASN A 81 3.78 20.78 -4.07
C ASN A 81 2.44 21.49 -4.19
N TRP A 82 1.34 20.89 -3.69
CA TRP A 82 0.05 21.57 -3.60
C TRP A 82 0.01 22.51 -2.39
N GLU A 83 -0.83 23.55 -2.45
CA GLU A 83 -0.96 24.53 -1.36
C GLU A 83 -1.41 23.88 -0.04
N ARG A 84 -1.05 24.52 1.09
CA ARG A 84 -1.45 24.03 2.41
C ARG A 84 -2.89 24.47 2.72
N SER A 85 -3.72 23.56 3.21
CA SER A 85 -5.04 23.85 3.76
C SER A 85 -5.11 23.47 5.24
N PRO A 86 -5.84 24.22 6.09
CA PRO A 86 -6.11 23.84 7.48
C PRO A 86 -6.81 22.48 7.63
N GLU A 87 -7.50 22.01 6.59
CA GLU A 87 -8.17 20.70 6.57
C GLU A 87 -7.20 19.54 6.40
N TYR A 88 -5.99 19.81 5.90
CA TYR A 88 -5.01 18.78 5.61
C TYR A 88 -4.26 18.37 6.87
N LYS A 89 -4.30 17.08 7.15
CA LYS A 89 -3.51 16.45 8.21
C LYS A 89 -2.20 15.90 7.64
N ARG A 90 -1.30 15.52 8.54
CA ARG A 90 -0.07 14.83 8.14
C ARG A 90 -0.34 13.34 7.97
N PRO A 91 0.19 12.70 6.91
CA PRO A 91 0.24 11.25 6.81
C PRO A 91 1.00 10.66 8.00
N LYS A 92 0.55 9.50 8.48
CA LYS A 92 1.22 8.77 9.57
C LYS A 92 1.94 7.56 9.02
N HIS A 93 1.20 6.75 8.27
CA HIS A 93 1.69 5.52 7.66
C HIS A 93 1.43 5.48 6.16
N GLU A 94 0.56 6.35 5.67
CA GLU A 94 0.17 6.44 4.26
C GLU A 94 1.33 6.98 3.42
N SER A 95 1.63 6.27 2.33
CA SER A 95 2.66 6.67 1.37
C SER A 95 2.17 6.41 -0.05
N TYR A 96 2.73 7.15 -1.02
CA TYR A 96 2.40 6.96 -2.42
C TYR A 96 2.72 5.55 -2.93
N ASP A 97 3.86 4.99 -2.49
CA ASP A 97 4.29 3.65 -2.89
C ASP A 97 3.35 2.55 -2.36
N GLN A 98 2.66 2.77 -1.25
CA GLN A 98 1.71 1.82 -0.66
C GLN A 98 0.24 2.11 -1.02
N ALA A 99 -0.02 3.13 -1.85
CA ALA A 99 -1.37 3.52 -2.21
C ALA A 99 -2.08 2.47 -3.07
N ASP A 100 -3.33 2.18 -2.72
CA ASP A 100 -4.21 1.25 -3.43
C ASP A 100 -4.69 1.82 -4.76
N VAL A 101 -4.86 3.15 -4.81
CA VAL A 101 -5.24 3.90 -6.02
C VAL A 101 -4.25 5.03 -6.22
N ARG A 102 -3.71 5.15 -7.43
CA ARG A 102 -2.78 6.20 -7.84
C ARG A 102 -3.40 7.05 -8.92
N VAL A 103 -3.54 8.35 -8.65
CA VAL A 103 -3.98 9.35 -9.61
C VAL A 103 -2.75 10.02 -10.20
N ALA A 104 -2.39 9.63 -11.43
CA ALA A 104 -1.16 10.06 -12.08
C ALA A 104 -1.37 10.33 -13.58
N ALA A 105 -0.37 10.96 -14.22
CA ALA A 105 -0.38 11.14 -15.66
C ALA A 105 -0.49 9.79 -16.40
N PRO A 106 -1.11 9.76 -17.60
CA PRO A 106 -1.24 8.52 -18.35
C PRO A 106 0.13 7.92 -18.67
N ALA A 107 0.24 6.59 -18.57
CA ALA A 107 1.49 5.87 -18.86
C ALA A 107 2.01 6.11 -20.29
N LEU A 108 1.08 6.35 -21.23
CA LEU A 108 1.37 6.77 -22.60
C LEU A 108 0.52 8.00 -22.94
N PRO A 109 1.06 9.04 -23.58
CA PRO A 109 0.30 10.24 -23.93
C PRO A 109 -1.00 9.90 -24.70
N GLY A 110 -2.12 10.43 -24.22
CA GLY A 110 -3.45 10.21 -24.81
C GLY A 110 -4.13 8.88 -24.45
N ARG A 111 -3.52 8.05 -23.59
CA ARG A 111 -4.15 6.82 -23.06
C ARG A 111 -4.58 7.01 -21.61
N ASP A 112 -5.79 7.53 -21.44
CA ASP A 112 -6.42 7.76 -20.13
C ASP A 112 -7.18 6.54 -19.60
N GLU A 113 -6.83 5.34 -20.09
CA GLU A 113 -7.47 4.09 -19.71
C GLU A 113 -7.21 3.79 -18.22
N PRO A 114 -8.28 3.70 -17.42
CA PRO A 114 -8.21 3.20 -16.05
C PRO A 114 -7.78 1.74 -16.05
N TYR A 115 -6.89 1.34 -15.14
CA TYR A 115 -6.46 -0.05 -15.07
C TYR A 115 -5.98 -0.45 -13.68
N THR A 116 -6.02 -1.75 -13.40
CA THR A 116 -5.40 -2.36 -12.23
C THR A 116 -4.10 -3.07 -12.63
N ARG A 117 -3.01 -2.80 -11.93
CA ARG A 117 -1.73 -3.48 -12.14
C ARG A 117 -1.77 -4.85 -11.46
N GLN A 118 -2.24 -5.85 -12.18
CA GLN A 118 -2.40 -7.23 -11.73
C GLN A 118 -1.42 -8.18 -12.45
N PHE A 119 -0.42 -8.67 -11.71
CA PHE A 119 0.52 -9.70 -12.18
C PHE A 119 0.36 -11.05 -11.45
N THR A 120 -0.63 -11.13 -10.56
CA THR A 120 -0.88 -12.25 -9.67
C THR A 120 -1.84 -13.27 -10.29
N GLU A 121 -1.95 -14.44 -9.64
CA GLU A 121 -2.88 -15.49 -10.06
C GLU A 121 -4.33 -15.17 -9.67
N CYS A 122 -5.27 -15.98 -10.17
CA CYS A 122 -6.67 -15.82 -9.83
C CYS A 122 -6.93 -15.96 -8.32
N GLY A 123 -7.65 -15.01 -7.73
CA GLY A 123 -7.94 -14.99 -6.29
C GLY A 123 -6.91 -14.21 -5.46
N GLU A 124 -5.79 -13.79 -6.06
CA GLU A 124 -4.72 -13.08 -5.37
C GLU A 124 -4.80 -11.57 -5.63
N LYS A 125 -4.60 -10.77 -4.58
CA LYS A 125 -4.66 -9.30 -4.64
C LYS A 125 -3.67 -8.73 -5.66
N ALA A 126 -4.08 -7.69 -6.38
CA ALA A 126 -3.21 -6.95 -7.30
C ALA A 126 -2.35 -5.89 -6.59
N GLU A 127 -1.50 -5.16 -7.33
CA GLU A 127 -0.58 -4.17 -6.74
C GLU A 127 -1.24 -2.82 -6.45
N TYR A 128 -1.92 -2.21 -7.43
CA TYR A 128 -2.63 -0.93 -7.30
C TYR A 128 -3.53 -0.66 -8.52
N ILE A 129 -4.49 0.25 -8.35
CA ILE A 129 -5.31 0.83 -9.41
C ILE A 129 -4.69 2.14 -9.88
N HIS A 130 -4.69 2.40 -11.18
CA HIS A 130 -4.21 3.62 -11.79
C HIS A 130 -5.34 4.38 -12.48
N PHE A 131 -5.51 5.64 -12.10
CA PHE A 131 -6.46 6.56 -12.69
C PHE A 131 -5.76 7.83 -13.18
N THR A 132 -6.27 8.43 -14.26
CA THR A 132 -5.77 9.75 -14.71
C THR A 132 -6.62 10.89 -14.17
N PRO A 133 -6.06 12.11 -14.05
CA PRO A 133 -6.85 13.28 -13.68
C PRO A 133 -8.04 13.52 -14.62
N ASP A 134 -7.88 13.27 -15.92
CA ASP A 134 -8.96 13.46 -16.90
C ASP A 134 -10.10 12.45 -16.72
N PHE A 135 -9.78 11.20 -16.33
CA PHE A 135 -10.78 10.23 -15.91
C PHE A 135 -11.54 10.69 -14.65
N ILE A 136 -10.80 11.03 -13.59
CA ILE A 136 -11.39 11.46 -12.31
C ILE A 136 -12.27 12.71 -12.48
N LEU A 137 -11.83 13.68 -13.29
CA LEU A 137 -12.57 14.91 -13.58
C LEU A 137 -13.78 14.70 -14.51
N GLY A 138 -14.10 13.46 -14.89
CA GLY A 138 -15.27 13.12 -15.70
C GLY A 138 -15.13 13.41 -17.19
N LYS A 139 -13.95 13.88 -17.66
CA LYS A 139 -13.72 14.17 -19.10
C LYS A 139 -13.80 12.91 -19.96
N LYS A 140 -13.62 11.74 -19.34
CA LYS A 140 -13.65 10.41 -19.97
C LYS A 140 -14.94 9.61 -19.69
N GLN A 141 -15.98 10.24 -19.14
CA GLN A 141 -17.24 9.58 -18.81
C GLN A 141 -17.95 8.96 -20.04
N ASN A 142 -17.82 9.58 -21.22
CA ASN A 142 -18.39 9.02 -22.46
C ASN A 142 -17.65 7.76 -22.94
N GLU A 143 -16.39 7.58 -22.55
CA GLU A 143 -15.54 6.45 -22.94
C GLU A 143 -15.72 5.29 -21.97
N TYR A 144 -15.71 5.57 -20.65
CA TYR A 144 -15.69 4.53 -19.61
C TYR A 144 -16.96 4.45 -18.74
N GLY A 145 -17.94 5.32 -18.96
CA GLY A 145 -19.16 5.38 -18.15
C GLY A 145 -18.96 6.03 -16.78
N PRO A 146 -19.90 5.82 -15.84
CA PRO A 146 -19.83 6.40 -14.50
C PRO A 146 -18.60 5.94 -13.71
N SER A 147 -17.83 6.88 -13.17
CA SER A 147 -16.55 6.61 -12.49
C SER A 147 -16.71 5.65 -11.29
N GLY A 148 -17.77 5.80 -10.49
CA GLY A 148 -18.00 4.93 -9.33
C GLY A 148 -18.22 3.46 -9.71
N ARG A 149 -18.86 3.18 -10.84
CA ARG A 149 -19.06 1.81 -11.32
C ARG A 149 -17.78 1.21 -11.90
N LEU A 150 -16.99 2.02 -12.62
CA LEU A 150 -15.67 1.59 -13.07
C LEU A 150 -14.72 1.34 -11.89
N PHE A 151 -14.81 2.15 -10.85
CA PHE A 151 -14.01 1.93 -9.65
C PHE A 151 -14.34 0.58 -8.99
N VAL A 152 -15.60 0.13 -8.99
CA VAL A 152 -15.95 -1.21 -8.49
C VAL A 152 -15.40 -2.33 -9.38
N HIS A 153 -15.37 -2.12 -10.70
CA HIS A 153 -14.74 -3.06 -11.63
C HIS A 153 -13.23 -3.20 -11.35
N GLU A 154 -12.50 -2.08 -11.26
CA GLU A 154 -11.07 -2.10 -10.90
C GLU A 154 -10.81 -2.59 -9.47
N TRP A 155 -11.71 -2.28 -8.53
CA TRP A 155 -11.65 -2.79 -7.17
C TRP A 155 -11.73 -4.32 -7.13
N ALA A 156 -12.53 -4.93 -8.00
CA ALA A 156 -12.62 -6.38 -8.06
C ALA A 156 -11.32 -7.02 -8.53
N HIS A 157 -10.65 -6.43 -9.54
CA HIS A 157 -9.29 -6.82 -9.93
C HIS A 157 -8.31 -6.68 -8.77
N LEU A 158 -8.33 -5.53 -8.10
CA LEU A 158 -7.40 -5.22 -7.01
C LEU A 158 -7.57 -6.17 -5.81
N ARG A 159 -8.80 -6.33 -5.32
CA ARG A 159 -9.07 -6.96 -4.02
C ARG A 159 -9.22 -8.47 -4.11
N TRP A 160 -9.81 -8.98 -5.19
CA TRP A 160 -10.13 -10.41 -5.33
C TRP A 160 -9.37 -11.10 -6.45
N GLY A 161 -8.55 -10.39 -7.22
CA GLY A 161 -7.74 -11.00 -8.27
C GLY A 161 -8.58 -11.68 -9.35
N VAL A 162 -9.77 -11.16 -9.63
CA VAL A 162 -10.58 -11.60 -10.78
C VAL A 162 -10.07 -10.95 -12.06
N PHE A 163 -10.53 -11.44 -13.21
CA PHE A 163 -10.15 -10.95 -14.53
C PHE A 163 -11.38 -10.54 -15.34
N ASP A 164 -11.13 -9.85 -16.44
CA ASP A 164 -12.17 -9.45 -17.37
C ASP A 164 -12.91 -10.64 -17.97
N GLU A 165 -14.21 -10.44 -18.12
CA GLU A 165 -15.13 -11.39 -18.75
C GLU A 165 -15.37 -11.05 -20.24
N TYR A 166 -14.68 -10.03 -20.77
CA TYR A 166 -14.45 -9.82 -22.20
C TYR A 166 -13.01 -10.23 -22.58
N ASN A 167 -12.69 -10.17 -23.89
CA ASN A 167 -11.34 -10.44 -24.37
C ASN A 167 -11.10 -9.70 -25.70
N GLU A 168 -10.11 -8.80 -25.75
CA GLU A 168 -9.79 -8.03 -26.96
C GLU A 168 -9.11 -8.87 -28.06
N ASP A 169 -8.30 -9.87 -27.66
CA ASP A 169 -7.59 -10.76 -28.59
C ASP A 169 -8.51 -11.84 -29.15
N GLN A 170 -9.48 -12.30 -28.34
CA GLN A 170 -10.49 -13.29 -28.70
C GLN A 170 -11.90 -12.76 -28.41
N PRO A 171 -12.37 -11.72 -29.14
CA PRO A 171 -13.68 -11.10 -28.89
C PRO A 171 -14.85 -12.00 -29.32
N TYR A 172 -14.58 -13.06 -30.09
CA TYR A 172 -15.57 -14.00 -30.59
C TYR A 172 -15.07 -15.43 -30.51
N TYR A 173 -16.00 -16.36 -30.32
CA TYR A 173 -15.74 -17.80 -30.34
C TYR A 173 -16.92 -18.56 -30.97
N SER A 174 -16.67 -19.81 -31.38
CA SER A 174 -17.73 -20.70 -31.88
C SER A 174 -18.25 -21.53 -30.71
N ALA A 175 -19.48 -21.26 -30.27
CA ALA A 175 -20.14 -22.03 -29.23
C ALA A 175 -20.43 -23.47 -29.69
N LYS A 176 -20.73 -24.39 -28.76
CA LYS A 176 -21.13 -25.78 -29.09
C LYS A 176 -22.35 -25.85 -30.01
N SER A 177 -23.22 -24.85 -29.95
CA SER A 177 -24.37 -24.67 -30.86
C SER A 177 -23.98 -24.36 -32.31
N LYS A 178 -22.68 -24.19 -32.61
CA LYS A 178 -22.10 -23.73 -33.88
C LYS A 178 -22.46 -22.29 -34.26
N LYS A 179 -23.00 -21.52 -33.31
CA LYS A 179 -23.18 -20.07 -33.46
C LYS A 179 -21.91 -19.34 -33.04
N ILE A 180 -21.59 -18.26 -33.75
CA ILE A 180 -20.52 -17.35 -33.36
C ILE A 180 -21.08 -16.43 -32.28
N GLU A 181 -20.49 -16.49 -31.08
CA GLU A 181 -20.88 -15.68 -29.92
C GLU A 181 -19.77 -14.71 -29.57
N ALA A 182 -20.14 -13.55 -29.02
CA ALA A 182 -19.19 -12.62 -28.44
C ALA A 182 -18.67 -13.19 -27.11
N THR A 183 -17.39 -12.96 -26.80
CA THR A 183 -16.80 -13.34 -25.52
C THR A 183 -17.36 -12.43 -24.43
N ARG A 184 -18.20 -13.01 -23.57
CA ARG A 184 -18.91 -12.34 -22.47
C ARG A 184 -19.36 -13.38 -21.47
N CYS A 185 -19.56 -12.96 -20.22
CA CYS A 185 -20.07 -13.87 -19.20
C CYS A 185 -21.53 -14.24 -19.41
N SER A 186 -22.45 -13.27 -19.37
CA SER A 186 -23.85 -13.57 -19.69
C SER A 186 -24.13 -13.44 -21.19
N THR A 187 -24.62 -14.51 -21.80
CA THR A 187 -25.20 -14.47 -23.15
C THR A 187 -26.51 -13.69 -23.21
N GLY A 188 -27.08 -13.30 -22.06
CA GLY A 188 -28.29 -12.49 -21.93
C GLY A 188 -28.10 -11.02 -22.32
N ILE A 189 -26.87 -10.50 -22.33
CA ILE A 189 -26.59 -9.16 -22.87
C ILE A 189 -26.84 -9.19 -24.38
N THR A 190 -27.79 -8.42 -24.89
CA THR A 190 -28.07 -8.39 -26.33
C THR A 190 -27.25 -7.32 -27.04
N GLY A 191 -27.08 -7.43 -28.36
CA GLY A 191 -26.34 -6.43 -29.11
C GLY A 191 -26.12 -6.83 -30.56
N LYS A 192 -25.29 -6.04 -31.25
CA LYS A 192 -25.02 -6.20 -32.69
C LYS A 192 -23.53 -6.30 -32.95
N ASN A 193 -23.16 -7.26 -33.78
CA ASN A 193 -21.81 -7.40 -34.30
C ASN A 193 -21.63 -6.46 -35.49
N ARG A 194 -20.76 -5.45 -35.34
CA ARG A 194 -20.45 -4.47 -36.39
C ARG A 194 -18.96 -4.40 -36.62
N PHE A 195 -18.60 -4.33 -37.90
CA PHE A 195 -17.28 -3.90 -38.30
C PHE A 195 -17.23 -2.39 -38.17
N TYR A 196 -16.25 -1.89 -37.41
CA TYR A 196 -16.03 -0.45 -37.22
C TYR A 196 -14.55 -0.13 -37.39
N LYS A 197 -14.25 0.74 -38.35
CA LYS A 197 -12.88 1.20 -38.59
C LYS A 197 -12.87 2.62 -39.08
N CYS A 198 -12.10 3.48 -38.41
CA CYS A 198 -11.89 4.85 -38.82
C CYS A 198 -10.52 5.00 -39.50
N GLN A 199 -10.50 5.65 -40.66
CA GLN A 199 -9.28 5.99 -41.38
C GLN A 199 -9.45 7.37 -42.04
N GLY A 200 -8.50 8.28 -41.80
CA GLY A 200 -8.48 9.60 -42.43
C GLY A 200 -9.71 10.48 -42.14
N GLY A 201 -10.29 10.40 -40.94
CA GLY A 201 -11.47 11.20 -40.55
C GLY A 201 -12.82 10.64 -41.03
N SER A 202 -12.83 9.49 -41.70
CA SER A 202 -14.05 8.76 -42.07
C SER A 202 -14.11 7.42 -41.35
N CYS A 203 -15.31 7.00 -40.94
CA CYS A 203 -15.53 5.72 -40.27
C CYS A 203 -16.46 4.85 -41.10
N ILE A 204 -16.07 3.59 -41.30
CA ILE A 204 -16.86 2.60 -42.01
C ILE A 204 -17.55 1.73 -40.99
N THR A 205 -18.89 1.70 -41.04
CA THR A 205 -19.72 0.86 -40.17
C THR A 205 -20.57 -0.09 -41.01
N ARG A 206 -20.46 -1.40 -40.78
CA ARG A 206 -21.27 -2.41 -41.49
C ARG A 206 -21.45 -3.68 -40.66
N SER A 207 -22.30 -4.61 -41.11
CA SER A 207 -22.36 -5.97 -40.51
C SER A 207 -21.01 -6.69 -40.64
N CYS A 208 -20.64 -7.44 -39.61
CA CYS A 208 -19.46 -8.29 -39.65
C CYS A 208 -19.62 -9.41 -40.68
N ARG A 209 -18.54 -9.70 -41.40
CA ARG A 209 -18.44 -10.85 -42.31
C ARG A 209 -17.69 -11.97 -41.62
N THR A 210 -18.06 -13.20 -41.95
CA THR A 210 -17.36 -14.39 -41.49
C THR A 210 -16.08 -14.59 -42.31
N ASN A 211 -14.96 -14.82 -41.63
CA ASN A 211 -13.71 -15.20 -42.24
C ASN A 211 -13.76 -16.68 -42.63
N SER A 212 -13.44 -16.98 -43.90
CA SER A 212 -13.54 -18.34 -44.46
C SER A 212 -12.54 -19.33 -43.84
N THR A 213 -11.42 -18.84 -43.31
CA THR A 213 -10.34 -19.63 -42.70
C THR A 213 -10.62 -19.89 -41.22
N THR A 214 -10.86 -18.85 -40.42
CA THR A 214 -11.07 -19.01 -38.97
C THR A 214 -12.48 -19.48 -38.61
N LYS A 215 -13.44 -19.35 -39.55
CA LYS A 215 -14.88 -19.55 -39.31
C LYS A 215 -15.48 -18.63 -38.24
N LEU A 216 -14.74 -17.61 -37.81
CA LEU A 216 -15.19 -16.54 -36.91
C LEU A 216 -15.40 -15.24 -37.69
N TYR A 217 -15.81 -14.16 -37.02
CA TYR A 217 -15.88 -12.86 -37.67
C TYR A 217 -14.50 -12.34 -38.08
N GLU A 218 -14.48 -11.47 -39.08
CA GLU A 218 -13.29 -10.77 -39.54
C GLU A 218 -12.65 -9.89 -38.44
N LYS A 219 -11.36 -9.57 -38.61
CA LYS A 219 -10.64 -8.63 -37.74
C LYS A 219 -11.33 -7.26 -37.76
N ASP A 220 -11.25 -6.53 -36.65
CA ASP A 220 -11.91 -5.24 -36.43
C ASP A 220 -13.46 -5.34 -36.32
N CYS A 221 -14.04 -6.54 -36.27
CA CYS A 221 -15.42 -6.76 -35.83
C CYS A 221 -15.50 -6.58 -34.30
N GLN A 222 -16.52 -5.86 -33.84
CA GLN A 222 -16.76 -5.62 -32.42
C GLN A 222 -18.24 -5.86 -32.08
N PHE A 223 -18.47 -6.30 -30.84
CA PHE A 223 -19.81 -6.47 -30.30
C PHE A 223 -20.24 -5.16 -29.64
N PHE A 224 -21.31 -4.56 -30.14
CA PHE A 224 -21.91 -3.35 -29.57
C PHE A 224 -23.18 -3.74 -28.83
N PRO A 225 -23.18 -3.72 -27.49
CA PRO A 225 -24.38 -4.00 -26.71
C PRO A 225 -25.50 -3.01 -27.04
N ASP A 226 -26.74 -3.47 -27.02
CA ASP A 226 -27.88 -2.57 -27.06
C ASP A 226 -27.87 -1.68 -25.81
N LYS A 227 -28.29 -0.42 -25.94
CA LYS A 227 -28.26 0.55 -24.82
C LYS A 227 -29.15 0.13 -23.65
N VAL A 228 -30.29 -0.47 -23.95
CA VAL A 228 -31.26 -0.95 -22.96
C VAL A 228 -31.10 -2.45 -22.86
N GLN A 229 -30.82 -2.91 -21.66
CA GLN A 229 -30.57 -4.31 -21.33
C GLN A 229 -31.49 -4.72 -20.17
N THR A 230 -31.86 -6.00 -20.13
CA THR A 230 -32.54 -6.61 -18.97
C THR A 230 -31.59 -7.45 -18.13
N GLU A 231 -30.47 -7.88 -18.73
CA GLU A 231 -29.44 -8.64 -18.05
C GLU A 231 -28.72 -7.76 -17.02
N LYS A 232 -28.46 -8.33 -15.84
CA LYS A 232 -27.84 -7.67 -14.70
C LYS A 232 -26.37 -8.00 -14.51
N ALA A 233 -25.90 -9.09 -15.13
CA ALA A 233 -24.49 -9.46 -15.12
C ALA A 233 -23.83 -9.18 -16.49
N SER A 234 -22.58 -8.72 -16.55
CA SER A 234 -21.60 -8.72 -15.47
C SER A 234 -20.81 -7.43 -15.40
N ILE A 235 -20.51 -6.99 -14.17
CA ILE A 235 -19.60 -5.88 -13.87
C ILE A 235 -18.23 -6.07 -14.55
N MET A 236 -17.73 -7.31 -14.60
CA MET A 236 -16.43 -7.63 -15.23
C MET A 236 -16.51 -7.78 -16.75
N PHE A 237 -17.70 -7.64 -17.34
CA PHE A 237 -17.86 -7.55 -18.79
C PHE A 237 -18.06 -6.10 -19.24
N MET A 238 -19.05 -5.40 -18.69
CA MET A 238 -19.34 -4.01 -19.08
C MET A 238 -20.15 -3.26 -18.01
N GLN A 239 -19.45 -2.73 -16.99
CA GLN A 239 -20.08 -1.99 -15.88
C GLN A 239 -20.83 -0.71 -16.30
N SER A 240 -20.53 -0.16 -17.48
CA SER A 240 -21.14 1.09 -17.97
C SER A 240 -22.61 0.93 -18.39
N ILE A 241 -23.14 -0.30 -18.48
CA ILE A 241 -24.54 -0.56 -18.84
C ILE A 241 -25.43 -0.39 -17.61
N ASP A 242 -26.47 0.44 -17.69
CA ASP A 242 -27.31 0.80 -16.53
C ASP A 242 -27.92 -0.40 -15.79
N SER A 243 -28.34 -1.46 -16.51
CA SER A 243 -28.93 -2.66 -15.90
C SER A 243 -27.92 -3.55 -15.19
N VAL A 244 -26.62 -3.41 -15.48
CA VAL A 244 -25.57 -4.23 -14.88
C VAL A 244 -25.35 -3.80 -13.44
N LEU A 245 -25.72 -4.68 -12.51
CA LEU A 245 -25.69 -4.44 -11.07
C LEU A 245 -24.98 -5.57 -10.31
N GLU A 246 -24.66 -6.67 -10.97
CA GLU A 246 -24.22 -7.91 -10.33
C GLU A 246 -22.95 -8.46 -11.00
N PHE A 247 -22.12 -9.17 -10.23
CA PHE A 247 -21.06 -10.00 -10.77
C PHE A 247 -21.64 -11.26 -11.40
N CYS A 248 -20.93 -11.83 -12.38
CA CYS A 248 -21.34 -13.07 -13.00
C CYS A 248 -21.26 -14.24 -12.01
N ASN A 249 -22.29 -15.06 -11.98
CA ASN A 249 -22.46 -16.17 -11.04
C ASN A 249 -22.79 -17.47 -11.79
N ALA A 250 -22.92 -18.58 -11.07
CA ALA A 250 -23.14 -19.90 -11.68
C ALA A 250 -24.38 -20.00 -12.58
N GLU A 251 -25.40 -19.15 -12.41
CA GLU A 251 -26.64 -19.19 -13.19
C GLU A 251 -26.51 -18.52 -14.57
N ASN A 252 -25.69 -17.46 -14.67
CA ASN A 252 -25.49 -16.67 -15.89
C ASN A 252 -24.08 -16.81 -16.50
N HIS A 253 -23.22 -17.62 -15.88
CA HIS A 253 -21.84 -17.83 -16.33
C HIS A 253 -21.73 -18.68 -17.58
N ASN A 254 -21.02 -18.14 -18.57
CA ASN A 254 -20.71 -18.82 -19.82
C ASN A 254 -19.29 -19.36 -19.79
N GLN A 255 -19.16 -20.63 -19.40
CA GLN A 255 -17.87 -21.33 -19.37
C GLN A 255 -17.25 -21.58 -20.76
N GLU A 256 -18.03 -21.46 -21.86
CA GLU A 256 -17.50 -21.65 -23.21
C GLU A 256 -16.72 -20.42 -23.73
N ALA A 257 -16.98 -19.24 -23.15
CA ALA A 257 -16.33 -18.00 -23.58
C ALA A 257 -14.84 -18.01 -23.24
N PRO A 258 -13.94 -17.67 -24.18
CA PRO A 258 -12.51 -17.59 -23.93
C PRO A 258 -12.13 -16.26 -23.23
N SER A 259 -12.83 -15.89 -22.17
CA SER A 259 -12.50 -14.73 -21.36
C SER A 259 -11.23 -14.98 -20.54
N LEU A 260 -10.54 -13.90 -20.14
CA LEU A 260 -9.39 -14.02 -19.25
C LEU A 260 -9.80 -14.65 -17.92
N GLN A 261 -10.97 -14.31 -17.39
CA GLN A 261 -11.53 -14.97 -16.20
C GLN A 261 -11.59 -16.49 -16.37
N ASN A 262 -12.20 -17.00 -17.45
CA ASN A 262 -12.29 -18.44 -17.64
C ASN A 262 -10.92 -19.11 -17.77
N ILE A 263 -10.02 -18.49 -18.53
CA ILE A 263 -8.68 -19.02 -18.80
C ILE A 263 -7.81 -19.05 -17.54
N LYS A 264 -7.90 -18.01 -16.69
CA LYS A 264 -7.02 -17.82 -15.53
C LYS A 264 -7.61 -18.38 -14.23
N CYS A 265 -8.93 -18.48 -14.12
CA CYS A 265 -9.63 -18.91 -12.90
C CYS A 265 -10.22 -20.32 -12.95
N ASN A 266 -9.69 -21.19 -13.84
CA ASN A 266 -10.18 -22.55 -14.03
C ASN A 266 -11.70 -22.59 -14.35
N PHE A 267 -12.14 -21.71 -15.25
CA PHE A 267 -13.54 -21.60 -15.69
C PHE A 267 -14.55 -21.23 -14.58
N ARG A 268 -14.08 -20.79 -13.42
CA ARG A 268 -14.94 -20.23 -12.36
C ARG A 268 -15.44 -18.84 -12.75
N SER A 269 -16.70 -18.57 -12.43
CA SER A 269 -17.28 -17.23 -12.53
C SER A 269 -16.59 -16.24 -11.59
N THR A 270 -16.72 -14.95 -11.87
CA THR A 270 -16.20 -13.89 -11.00
C THR A 270 -16.79 -13.98 -9.59
N TRP A 271 -18.09 -14.24 -9.46
CA TRP A 271 -18.76 -14.38 -8.16
C TRP A 271 -18.26 -15.59 -7.36
N GLU A 272 -17.97 -16.73 -7.99
CA GLU A 272 -17.39 -17.88 -7.28
C GLU A 272 -16.07 -17.50 -6.60
N VAL A 273 -15.18 -16.82 -7.33
CA VAL A 273 -13.90 -16.34 -6.77
C VAL A 273 -14.12 -15.35 -5.62
N ILE A 274 -15.04 -14.40 -5.77
CA ILE A 274 -15.36 -13.42 -4.73
C ILE A 274 -15.96 -14.10 -3.49
N SER A 275 -16.89 -15.03 -3.67
CA SER A 275 -17.57 -15.75 -2.58
C SER A 275 -16.64 -16.70 -1.81
N ASP A 276 -15.58 -17.19 -2.48
CA ASP A 276 -14.53 -18.02 -1.87
C ASP A 276 -13.49 -17.18 -1.09
N SER A 277 -13.49 -15.86 -1.23
CA SER A 277 -12.51 -14.97 -0.58
C SER A 277 -12.66 -14.94 0.95
N GLU A 278 -11.58 -14.59 1.66
CA GLU A 278 -11.61 -14.36 3.10
C GLU A 278 -12.57 -13.23 3.48
N ASP A 279 -12.65 -12.19 2.65
CA ASP A 279 -13.57 -11.06 2.86
C ASP A 279 -15.03 -11.55 2.95
N PHE A 280 -15.43 -12.44 2.05
CA PHE A 280 -16.80 -12.98 2.03
C PHE A 280 -17.07 -13.96 3.16
N LYS A 281 -16.12 -14.85 3.46
CA LYS A 281 -16.24 -15.84 4.54
C LYS A 281 -16.37 -15.19 5.92
N ASN A 282 -15.76 -14.03 6.12
CA ASN A 282 -15.73 -13.33 7.40
C ASN A 282 -16.83 -12.27 7.57
N THR A 283 -17.75 -12.15 6.60
CA THR A 283 -18.83 -11.16 6.66
C THR A 283 -20.21 -11.80 6.51
N ILE A 284 -21.24 -11.07 6.92
CA ILE A 284 -22.65 -11.41 6.70
C ILE A 284 -23.36 -10.23 6.03
N PRO A 285 -24.46 -10.44 5.29
CA PRO A 285 -25.19 -9.34 4.67
C PRO A 285 -25.73 -8.37 5.72
N MET A 286 -25.65 -7.07 5.44
CA MET A 286 -26.20 -6.02 6.29
C MET A 286 -27.68 -5.79 5.98
N ALA A 287 -28.48 -5.57 7.02
CA ALA A 287 -29.88 -5.18 6.89
C ALA A 287 -30.06 -3.68 6.59
N PRO A 288 -29.44 -2.74 7.34
CA PRO A 288 -29.49 -1.32 6.99
C PRO A 288 -28.50 -0.98 5.86
N PRO A 289 -28.76 0.10 5.10
CA PRO A 289 -27.76 0.63 4.16
C PRO A 289 -26.53 1.12 4.93
N PRO A 290 -25.32 1.01 4.34
CA PRO A 290 -24.10 1.46 4.98
C PRO A 290 -24.06 3.00 5.09
N PRO A 291 -23.32 3.55 6.08
CA PRO A 291 -23.04 4.97 6.13
C PRO A 291 -22.17 5.42 4.94
N PRO A 292 -22.21 6.71 4.55
CA PRO A 292 -21.30 7.23 3.53
C PRO A 292 -19.83 7.12 3.99
N PRO A 293 -18.86 6.99 3.06
CA PRO A 293 -17.45 6.92 3.41
C PRO A 293 -16.97 8.19 4.14
N VAL A 294 -16.08 8.02 5.11
CA VAL A 294 -15.39 9.10 5.81
C VAL A 294 -14.03 9.34 5.16
N PHE A 295 -13.77 10.59 4.79
CA PHE A 295 -12.54 10.98 4.10
C PHE A 295 -11.57 11.71 5.04
N SER A 296 -10.29 11.35 4.96
CA SER A 296 -9.19 12.09 5.57
C SER A 296 -8.31 12.68 4.46
N LEU A 297 -8.10 14.00 4.49
CA LEU A 297 -7.21 14.67 3.55
C LEU A 297 -5.82 14.77 4.19
N LEU A 298 -4.85 14.08 3.60
CA LEU A 298 -3.49 13.99 4.13
C LEU A 298 -2.54 14.65 3.15
N ARG A 299 -1.81 15.67 3.55
CA ARG A 299 -0.83 16.32 2.65
C ARG A 299 0.57 15.85 2.99
N ILE A 300 1.26 15.31 1.99
CA ILE A 300 2.68 14.98 2.11
C ILE A 300 3.43 16.24 2.54
N SER A 301 4.23 16.11 3.59
CA SER A 301 5.01 17.21 4.13
C SER A 301 6.34 16.69 4.65
N GLU A 302 7.26 17.61 4.87
CA GLU A 302 8.57 17.31 5.42
C GLU A 302 8.44 16.53 6.74
N ARG A 303 9.15 15.39 6.82
CA ARG A 303 9.18 14.58 8.04
C ARG A 303 9.76 15.41 9.19
N ILE A 304 9.07 15.44 10.32
CA ILE A 304 9.56 16.07 11.55
C ILE A 304 9.82 14.97 12.57
N LEU A 305 11.08 14.89 13.00
CA LEU A 305 11.63 13.77 13.72
C LEU A 305 12.42 14.26 14.93
N CYS A 306 12.25 13.64 16.09
CA CYS A 306 13.09 13.90 17.25
C CYS A 306 13.76 12.61 17.73
N LEU A 307 15.09 12.61 17.80
CA LEU A 307 15.84 11.56 18.47
C LEU A 307 15.79 11.81 19.98
N VAL A 308 15.27 10.84 20.74
CA VAL A 308 15.20 10.89 22.20
C VAL A 308 16.11 9.80 22.75
N LEU A 309 17.28 10.21 23.22
CA LEU A 309 18.40 9.33 23.52
C LEU A 309 18.60 9.18 25.02
N ASP A 310 18.55 7.93 25.48
CA ASP A 310 18.81 7.57 26.86
C ASP A 310 20.31 7.60 27.16
N LYS A 311 20.71 8.43 28.12
CA LYS A 311 22.07 8.46 28.64
C LYS A 311 22.12 8.21 30.15
N SER A 312 21.11 7.55 30.70
CA SER A 312 21.04 7.11 32.10
C SER A 312 22.21 6.19 32.47
N GLY A 313 22.45 6.01 33.77
CA GLY A 313 23.55 5.17 34.25
C GLY A 313 23.51 3.72 33.75
N SER A 314 22.32 3.13 33.57
CA SER A 314 22.14 1.76 33.08
C SER A 314 22.66 1.57 31.65
N MET A 315 22.70 2.64 30.85
CA MET A 315 23.26 2.64 29.50
C MET A 315 24.79 2.45 29.47
N SER A 316 25.49 2.56 30.60
CA SER A 316 26.91 2.21 30.73
C SER A 316 27.15 0.69 30.70
N LEU A 317 26.13 -0.11 30.97
CA LEU A 317 26.22 -1.57 31.01
C LEU A 317 26.10 -2.16 29.61
N TYR A 318 26.65 -3.36 29.42
CA TYR A 318 26.47 -4.20 28.21
C TYR A 318 26.69 -3.48 26.87
N ASN A 319 27.55 -2.46 26.85
CA ASN A 319 27.83 -1.63 25.66
C ASN A 319 26.57 -0.96 25.06
N ARG A 320 25.53 -0.71 25.89
CA ARG A 320 24.23 -0.14 25.48
C ARG A 320 24.38 1.23 24.83
N LEU A 321 25.10 2.16 25.47
CA LEU A 321 25.37 3.51 24.94
C LEU A 321 26.03 3.48 23.55
N ASN A 322 27.01 2.61 23.34
CA ASN A 322 27.68 2.50 22.03
C ASN A 322 26.73 1.96 20.97
N ARG A 323 25.95 0.92 21.27
CA ARG A 323 24.93 0.40 20.34
C ARG A 323 23.87 1.44 20.02
N MET A 324 23.45 2.23 21.01
CA MET A 324 22.56 3.37 20.79
C MET A 324 23.17 4.34 19.78
N ASN A 325 24.41 4.78 20.02
CA ASN A 325 25.09 5.73 19.17
C ASN A 325 25.33 5.18 17.76
N GLN A 326 25.58 3.88 17.61
CA GLN A 326 25.68 3.23 16.30
C GLN A 326 24.34 3.25 15.56
N ALA A 327 23.24 2.90 16.25
CA ALA A 327 21.90 2.94 15.68
C ALA A 327 21.50 4.37 15.27
N ALA A 328 21.68 5.35 16.15
CA ALA A 328 21.42 6.76 15.88
C ALA A 328 22.27 7.27 14.71
N LYS A 329 23.57 6.91 14.66
CA LYS A 329 24.47 7.28 13.57
C LYS A 329 24.02 6.70 12.23
N TYR A 330 23.70 5.42 12.19
CA TYR A 330 23.21 4.78 10.98
C TYR A 330 21.92 5.42 10.51
N PHE A 331 20.96 5.62 11.42
CA PHE A 331 19.67 6.22 11.11
C PHE A 331 19.82 7.64 10.53
N LEU A 332 20.61 8.50 11.17
CA LEU A 332 20.88 9.87 10.69
C LEU A 332 21.54 9.87 9.30
N LEU A 333 22.48 8.96 9.04
CA LEU A 333 23.23 8.93 7.79
C LEU A 333 22.44 8.29 6.64
N GLN A 334 21.79 7.15 6.89
CA GLN A 334 21.24 6.26 5.86
C GLN A 334 19.72 6.35 5.72
N THR A 335 19.00 6.72 6.78
CA THR A 335 17.52 6.67 6.80
C THR A 335 16.88 8.04 6.72
N VAL A 336 17.48 9.05 7.36
CA VAL A 336 16.95 10.41 7.30
C VAL A 336 17.19 11.02 5.92
N GLU A 337 16.11 11.42 5.26
CA GLU A 337 16.09 12.00 3.93
C GLU A 337 16.35 13.52 3.96
N ASN A 338 16.87 14.05 2.86
CA ASN A 338 16.98 15.50 2.69
C ASN A 338 15.59 16.14 2.70
N GLY A 339 15.46 17.32 3.30
CA GLY A 339 14.18 18.01 3.53
C GLY A 339 13.58 17.75 4.91
N SER A 340 13.92 16.63 5.57
CA SER A 340 13.44 16.29 6.92
C SER A 340 13.94 17.28 7.97
N TRP A 341 13.15 17.53 9.01
CA TRP A 341 13.55 18.27 10.20
C TRP A 341 13.89 17.31 11.33
N VAL A 342 15.09 17.45 11.90
CA VAL A 342 15.57 16.57 12.97
C VAL A 342 15.96 17.36 14.21
N GLY A 343 15.40 16.98 15.34
CA GLY A 343 15.75 17.44 16.68
C GLY A 343 16.44 16.34 17.47
N MET A 344 17.11 16.70 18.56
CA MET A 344 17.77 15.75 19.44
C MET A 344 17.62 16.14 20.90
N VAL A 345 17.13 15.21 21.71
CA VAL A 345 16.97 15.32 23.16
C VAL A 345 17.74 14.19 23.81
N HIS A 346 18.52 14.51 24.84
CA HIS A 346 19.10 13.52 25.74
C HIS A 346 18.30 13.49 27.03
N PHE A 347 18.13 12.32 27.62
CA PHE A 347 17.54 12.22 28.95
C PHE A 347 18.33 11.28 29.88
N ASP A 348 18.29 11.60 31.16
CA ASP A 348 18.70 10.78 32.29
C ASP A 348 17.66 10.96 33.41
N SER A 349 18.02 11.53 34.57
CA SER A 349 17.08 12.03 35.57
C SER A 349 16.23 13.20 35.06
N ALA A 350 16.74 13.97 34.09
CA ALA A 350 16.02 15.04 33.41
C ALA A 350 16.34 15.03 31.91
N ALA A 351 15.58 15.78 31.12
CA ALA A 351 15.80 15.91 29.69
C ALA A 351 16.50 17.22 29.33
N SER A 352 17.30 17.19 28.27
CA SER A 352 17.99 18.36 27.73
C SER A 352 18.01 18.33 26.20
N VAL A 353 17.67 19.46 25.60
CA VAL A 353 17.77 19.65 24.15
C VAL A 353 19.24 19.74 23.74
N LYS A 354 19.66 18.92 22.78
CA LYS A 354 21.01 18.92 22.19
C LYS A 354 21.04 19.47 20.79
N SER A 355 19.91 19.40 20.11
CA SER A 355 19.67 20.12 18.88
C SER A 355 18.21 20.52 18.85
N GLU A 356 17.98 21.80 18.60
CA GLU A 356 16.70 22.26 18.06
C GLU A 356 16.40 21.55 16.74
N LEU A 357 15.16 21.65 16.25
CA LEU A 357 14.79 21.15 14.93
C LEU A 357 15.62 21.85 13.85
N ILE A 358 16.49 21.09 13.18
CA ILE A 358 17.25 21.56 12.02
C ILE A 358 16.82 20.81 10.76
N GLN A 359 16.68 21.54 9.65
CA GLN A 359 16.35 20.94 8.36
C GLN A 359 17.60 20.29 7.75
N ILE A 360 17.48 19.02 7.36
CA ILE A 360 18.55 18.25 6.72
C ILE A 360 18.62 18.63 5.26
N LYS A 361 19.58 19.49 4.90
CA LYS A 361 19.82 19.90 3.51
C LYS A 361 20.99 19.13 2.90
N SER A 362 21.92 18.69 3.74
CA SER A 362 23.14 18.01 3.33
C SER A 362 23.74 17.17 4.46
N ASN A 363 24.88 16.54 4.19
CA ASN A 363 25.66 15.83 5.20
C ASN A 363 26.25 16.74 6.30
N SER A 364 26.33 18.06 6.09
CA SER A 364 26.79 19.00 7.12
C SER A 364 25.88 18.96 8.35
N GLU A 365 24.57 19.01 8.15
CA GLU A 365 23.58 19.03 9.24
C GLU A 365 23.56 17.67 9.94
N LYS A 366 23.64 16.58 9.18
CA LYS A 366 23.79 15.23 9.73
C LYS A 366 25.03 15.13 10.62
N ASN A 367 26.18 15.65 10.17
CA ASN A 367 27.42 15.63 10.94
C ASN A 367 27.33 16.46 12.24
N LYS A 368 26.60 17.58 12.25
CA LYS A 368 26.33 18.35 13.48
C LYS A 368 25.56 17.51 14.50
N LEU A 369 24.51 16.81 14.07
CA LEU A 369 23.74 15.90 14.93
C LEU A 369 24.60 14.74 15.45
N LEU A 370 25.48 14.18 14.61
CA LEU A 370 26.40 13.11 15.04
C LEU A 370 27.38 13.56 16.13
N GLN A 371 27.85 14.81 16.08
CA GLN A 371 28.74 15.37 17.09
C GLN A 371 28.02 15.59 18.44
N SER A 372 26.69 15.72 18.41
CA SER A 372 25.87 15.91 19.60
C SER A 372 25.50 14.60 20.32
N LEU A 373 25.86 13.43 19.79
CA LEU A 373 25.56 12.13 20.40
C LEU A 373 26.19 11.99 21.80
N PRO A 374 25.52 11.29 22.74
CA PRO A 374 25.98 11.19 24.13
C PRO A 374 27.28 10.37 24.23
N THR A 375 28.27 10.91 24.94
CA THR A 375 29.58 10.27 25.13
C THR A 375 29.72 9.55 26.47
N GLN A 376 28.85 9.84 27.43
CA GLN A 376 28.87 9.29 28.78
C GLN A 376 27.45 8.95 29.24
N ALA A 377 27.34 7.86 30.01
CA ALA A 377 26.11 7.38 30.61
C ALA A 377 26.17 7.58 32.13
N SER A 378 25.21 8.31 32.69
CA SER A 378 25.17 8.69 34.11
C SER A 378 23.78 9.18 34.50
N GLY A 379 23.46 9.13 35.79
CA GLY A 379 22.18 9.64 36.32
C GLY A 379 21.09 8.58 36.35
N GLY A 380 19.89 8.97 36.79
CA GLY A 380 18.70 8.13 36.76
C GLY A 380 18.06 8.06 35.38
N THR A 381 16.80 7.64 35.32
CA THR A 381 16.06 7.45 34.07
C THR A 381 14.69 8.12 34.17
N SER A 382 14.34 8.92 33.15
CA SER A 382 13.04 9.59 33.02
C SER A 382 12.68 9.72 31.54
N ILE A 383 12.11 8.64 30.99
CA ILE A 383 11.67 8.56 29.59
C ILE A 383 10.59 9.62 29.30
N CYS A 384 9.64 9.79 30.22
CA CYS A 384 8.58 10.79 30.07
C CYS A 384 9.11 12.23 29.97
N SER A 385 10.20 12.56 30.66
CA SER A 385 10.86 13.87 30.53
C SER A 385 11.44 14.04 29.12
N GLY A 386 12.07 13.00 28.58
CA GLY A 386 12.59 12.98 27.21
C GLY A 386 11.50 13.22 26.16
N ILE A 387 10.41 12.46 26.24
CA ILE A 387 9.26 12.56 25.32
C ILE A 387 8.60 13.94 25.43
N THR A 388 8.36 14.42 26.65
CA THR A 388 7.70 15.72 26.87
C THR A 388 8.56 16.89 26.37
N THR A 389 9.88 16.79 26.51
CA THR A 389 10.82 17.79 25.96
C THR A 389 10.84 17.73 24.43
N ALA A 390 10.76 16.53 23.84
CA ALA A 390 10.65 16.39 22.38
C ALA A 390 9.35 17.03 21.84
N PHE A 391 8.23 16.89 22.56
CA PHE A 391 6.97 17.57 22.23
C PHE A 391 7.10 19.10 22.24
N GLN A 392 7.90 19.66 23.15
CA GLN A 392 8.10 21.11 23.23
C GLN A 392 8.90 21.66 22.04
N LEU A 393 9.71 20.84 21.36
CA LEU A 393 10.48 21.25 20.18
C LEU A 393 9.61 21.45 18.93
N ASN A 394 8.43 20.83 18.89
CA ASN A 394 7.58 20.84 17.71
C ASN A 394 6.19 21.41 18.05
N ALA A 395 5.86 22.57 17.49
CA ALA A 395 4.55 23.19 17.66
C ALA A 395 3.40 22.35 17.05
N GLN A 396 3.69 21.41 16.14
CA GLN A 396 2.70 20.56 15.46
C GLN A 396 3.04 19.07 15.66
N ILE A 397 2.69 18.55 16.84
CA ILE A 397 3.09 17.20 17.30
C ILE A 397 2.37 16.06 16.55
N ASP A 398 1.11 16.27 16.14
CA ASP A 398 0.31 15.24 15.46
C ASP A 398 0.96 14.85 14.11
N GLY A 399 1.25 13.56 13.94
CA GLY A 399 1.98 13.01 12.80
C GLY A 399 3.48 13.31 12.79
N SER A 400 4.07 13.80 13.90
CA SER A 400 5.53 13.86 14.07
C SER A 400 6.07 12.57 14.67
N GLU A 401 7.34 12.30 14.40
CA GLU A 401 8.00 11.06 14.77
C GLU A 401 8.97 11.27 15.93
N ILE A 402 8.91 10.40 16.93
CA ILE A 402 9.89 10.29 18.00
C ILE A 402 10.59 8.93 17.85
N VAL A 403 11.92 8.94 17.75
CA VAL A 403 12.71 7.71 17.85
C VAL A 403 13.33 7.67 19.22
N LEU A 404 12.75 6.82 20.07
CA LEU A 404 13.17 6.60 21.44
C LEU A 404 14.18 5.45 21.48
N LEU A 405 15.41 5.74 21.88
CA LEU A 405 16.45 4.75 22.08
C LEU A 405 16.79 4.67 23.58
N THR A 406 16.47 3.53 24.20
CA THR A 406 16.57 3.33 25.66
C THR A 406 16.71 1.85 25.98
N ASP A 407 17.25 1.51 27.15
CA ASP A 407 17.10 0.14 27.67
C ASP A 407 15.71 -0.14 28.26
N GLY A 408 14.89 0.90 28.40
CA GLY A 408 13.48 0.86 28.76
C GLY A 408 13.22 0.62 30.24
N GLU A 409 14.25 0.68 31.09
CA GLU A 409 14.16 0.40 32.53
C GLU A 409 13.67 1.65 33.30
N ASP A 410 12.41 2.06 33.08
CA ASP A 410 11.76 3.19 33.76
C ASP A 410 10.30 2.86 34.14
N SER A 411 10.09 2.59 35.44
CA SER A 411 8.78 2.23 36.01
C SER A 411 7.78 3.40 36.07
N THR A 412 8.21 4.63 35.76
CA THR A 412 7.35 5.83 35.78
C THR A 412 6.72 6.17 34.43
N THR A 413 7.02 5.38 33.39
CA THR A 413 6.58 5.60 32.01
C THR A 413 5.05 5.65 31.84
N GLY A 414 4.29 4.97 32.70
CA GLY A 414 2.82 5.07 32.71
C GLY A 414 2.28 6.50 32.85
N ASN A 415 3.05 7.42 33.43
CA ASN A 415 2.64 8.81 33.68
C ASN A 415 2.43 9.62 32.39
N CYS A 416 3.14 9.32 31.31
CA CYS A 416 3.01 10.04 30.03
C CYS A 416 2.28 9.26 28.94
N ALA A 417 1.92 7.98 29.16
CA ALA A 417 1.25 7.15 28.17
C ALA A 417 0.00 7.81 27.56
N LYS A 418 -0.85 8.39 28.42
CA LYS A 418 -2.06 9.09 27.98
C LYS A 418 -1.76 10.34 27.16
N ALA A 419 -0.76 11.12 27.57
CA ALA A 419 -0.35 12.32 26.85
C ALA A 419 0.22 11.99 25.47
N VAL A 420 1.02 10.93 25.37
CA VAL A 420 1.53 10.39 24.11
C VAL A 420 0.36 10.03 23.19
N LYS A 421 -0.59 9.23 23.68
CA LYS A 421 -1.76 8.81 22.90
C LYS A 421 -2.58 9.99 22.37
N GLN A 422 -2.77 11.01 23.21
CA GLN A 422 -3.51 12.22 22.84
C GLN A 422 -2.75 13.16 21.90
N SER A 423 -1.41 13.07 21.88
CA SER A 423 -0.57 13.96 21.06
C SER A 423 -0.64 13.67 19.56
N GLY A 424 -1.00 12.43 19.18
CA GLY A 424 -0.99 11.97 17.79
C GLY A 424 0.40 11.75 17.20
N ALA A 425 1.48 11.89 17.98
CA ALA A 425 2.84 11.54 17.58
C ALA A 425 3.04 10.03 17.44
N ILE A 426 3.98 9.65 16.58
CA ILE A 426 4.39 8.26 16.35
C ILE A 426 5.66 8.00 17.15
N ILE A 427 5.69 6.97 18.00
CA ILE A 427 6.86 6.68 18.85
C ILE A 427 7.52 5.36 18.44
N HIS A 428 8.59 5.45 17.68
CA HIS A 428 9.46 4.32 17.35
C HIS A 428 10.34 3.95 18.55
N LEU A 429 10.25 2.72 19.04
CA LEU A 429 11.05 2.23 20.17
C LEU A 429 12.16 1.30 19.71
N ILE A 430 13.40 1.66 20.03
CA ILE A 430 14.58 0.78 19.91
C ILE A 430 15.03 0.41 21.32
N ALA A 431 14.65 -0.79 21.77
CA ALA A 431 14.99 -1.29 23.09
C ALA A 431 16.41 -1.90 23.10
N LEU A 432 17.28 -1.36 23.97
CA LEU A 432 18.69 -1.75 24.11
C LEU A 432 18.92 -2.72 25.30
N GLY A 433 17.86 -3.38 25.75
CA GLY A 433 17.87 -4.37 26.80
C GLY A 433 16.68 -5.33 26.68
N PRO A 434 16.70 -6.46 27.42
CA PRO A 434 15.60 -7.42 27.42
C PRO A 434 14.43 -7.02 28.32
N SER A 435 14.55 -5.93 29.09
CA SER A 435 13.68 -5.60 30.23
C SER A 435 13.02 -4.23 30.07
N ALA A 436 12.60 -3.89 28.85
CA ALA A 436 11.86 -2.65 28.62
C ALA A 436 10.49 -2.71 29.32
N GLU A 437 10.12 -1.63 30.00
CA GLU A 437 8.85 -1.48 30.71
C GLU A 437 7.67 -1.61 29.74
N ARG A 438 6.60 -2.28 30.21
CA ARG A 438 5.44 -2.62 29.37
C ARG A 438 4.76 -1.40 28.78
N ALA A 439 4.66 -0.32 29.56
CA ALA A 439 4.03 0.92 29.11
C ALA A 439 4.75 1.55 27.91
N VAL A 440 6.08 1.44 27.80
CA VAL A 440 6.85 1.99 26.66
C VAL A 440 6.58 1.17 25.40
N ILE A 441 6.46 -0.16 25.55
CA ILE A 441 6.09 -1.07 24.46
C ILE A 441 4.67 -0.77 23.99
N GLU A 442 3.74 -0.59 24.92
CA GLU A 442 2.34 -0.26 24.62
C GLU A 442 2.23 1.10 23.90
N MET A 443 2.99 2.13 24.32
CA MET A 443 3.04 3.40 23.59
C MET A 443 3.51 3.26 22.12
N SER A 444 4.50 2.40 21.87
CA SER A 444 4.98 2.12 20.51
C SER A 444 3.96 1.32 19.68
N ASN A 445 3.33 0.30 20.28
CA ASN A 445 2.31 -0.51 19.61
C ASN A 445 1.04 0.30 19.30
N GLU A 446 0.58 1.14 20.24
CA GLU A 446 -0.62 1.96 20.06
C GLU A 446 -0.43 3.07 19.02
N THR A 447 0.81 3.42 18.69
CA THR A 447 1.13 4.37 17.62
C THR A 447 1.45 3.66 16.29
N GLU A 448 1.11 2.37 16.17
CA GLU A 448 1.35 1.50 15.00
C GLU A 448 2.77 1.65 14.43
N SER A 449 3.74 1.79 15.33
CA SER A 449 5.12 2.16 15.02
C SER A 449 6.07 0.97 15.03
N LEU A 450 7.29 1.15 14.49
CA LEU A 450 8.36 0.15 14.58
C LEU A 450 8.80 -0.09 16.03
N LEU A 451 8.65 -1.33 16.49
CA LEU A 451 9.21 -1.85 17.75
C LEU A 451 10.39 -2.78 17.45
N CYS A 452 11.56 -2.48 18.01
CA CYS A 452 12.74 -3.36 17.95
C CYS A 452 13.13 -3.82 19.36
N GLN A 453 12.94 -5.11 19.66
CA GLN A 453 13.37 -5.74 20.92
C GLN A 453 14.35 -6.90 20.67
N GLY A 454 15.52 -6.87 21.33
CA GLY A 454 16.49 -7.97 21.26
C GLY A 454 17.29 -8.05 19.95
N ARG A 455 17.27 -9.21 19.27
CA ARG A 455 18.17 -9.57 18.14
C ARG A 455 17.85 -8.88 16.80
N CYS A 456 17.48 -7.60 16.77
CA CYS A 456 17.49 -6.85 15.51
C CYS A 456 18.92 -6.68 14.94
N LEU A 457 19.95 -7.02 15.73
CA LEU A 457 21.36 -7.04 15.33
C LEU A 457 21.93 -8.46 15.07
N SER A 458 21.09 -9.50 14.92
CA SER A 458 21.61 -10.83 14.50
C SER A 458 20.59 -11.73 13.78
N HIS A 459 20.89 -11.99 12.50
CA HIS A 459 20.49 -13.10 11.61
C HIS A 459 19.02 -13.31 11.19
N TYR A 460 18.87 -13.50 9.87
CA TYR A 460 17.68 -13.79 9.07
C TYR A 460 16.88 -15.04 9.50
N GLY A 461 15.56 -14.97 9.31
CA GLY A 461 14.68 -16.14 9.22
C GLY A 461 13.18 -15.86 9.42
N VAL A 462 12.51 -15.44 8.34
CA VAL A 462 11.07 -15.61 8.03
C VAL A 462 10.00 -14.89 8.90
N SER A 463 9.10 -14.21 8.17
CA SER A 463 7.73 -13.77 8.52
C SER A 463 7.57 -12.41 9.23
N GLY A 464 6.83 -11.52 8.55
CA GLY A 464 6.02 -10.46 9.17
C GLY A 464 6.71 -9.12 9.38
N SER A 465 6.26 -8.12 8.61
CA SER A 465 6.30 -6.67 8.88
C SER A 465 7.38 -6.14 9.84
N ALA A 466 8.54 -5.76 9.29
CA ALA A 466 9.44 -4.77 9.89
C ALA A 466 10.44 -4.28 8.85
N ILE A 467 10.61 -2.96 8.70
CA ILE A 467 11.79 -2.39 8.05
C ILE A 467 12.98 -2.69 8.97
N LEU A 468 13.75 -3.71 8.62
CA LEU A 468 14.93 -4.16 9.34
C LEU A 468 16.14 -3.28 9.02
N MET A 469 16.63 -2.53 10.02
CA MET A 469 17.98 -1.96 9.99
C MET A 469 19.00 -3.09 10.21
N SER A 470 19.90 -3.31 9.25
CA SER A 470 21.05 -4.20 9.39
C SER A 470 22.34 -3.38 9.48
N VAL A 471 23.17 -3.65 10.50
CA VAL A 471 24.54 -3.12 10.62
C VAL A 471 25.47 -4.30 10.92
N GLU A 472 26.36 -4.61 9.98
CA GLU A 472 27.38 -5.67 10.13
C GLU A 472 28.51 -5.24 11.08
N TRP A 473 28.97 -6.20 11.90
CA TRP A 473 30.15 -6.04 12.75
C TRP A 473 31.42 -6.51 12.03
N LEU A 474 32.39 -5.59 11.85
CA LEU A 474 33.79 -5.93 11.72
C LEU A 474 34.42 -5.93 13.12
N HIS A 475 34.70 -7.12 13.66
CA HIS A 475 35.67 -7.24 14.76
C HIS A 475 36.83 -8.13 14.36
N THR A 476 37.98 -7.46 14.24
CA THR A 476 39.33 -7.98 14.19
C THR A 476 39.58 -9.00 15.28
N SER A 477 40.09 -10.15 14.87
CA SER A 477 40.50 -11.27 15.68
C SER A 477 41.57 -10.90 16.71
N SER A 478 41.31 -11.20 17.98
CA SER A 478 42.35 -11.42 18.97
C SER A 478 41.89 -12.49 19.96
N THR A 479 41.94 -13.75 19.53
CA THR A 479 42.52 -14.84 20.34
C THR A 479 42.53 -16.12 19.51
N ALA A 480 43.69 -16.39 18.93
CA ALA A 480 44.17 -17.74 18.82
C ALA A 480 44.17 -18.41 20.20
N ILE A 481 44.05 -19.74 20.20
CA ILE A 481 44.25 -20.72 21.28
C ILE A 481 42.97 -21.53 21.56
N LYS A 482 43.07 -22.84 21.33
CA LYS A 482 42.13 -23.94 21.64
C LYS A 482 41.05 -24.34 20.62
N LYS A 483 41.42 -24.50 19.34
CA LYS A 483 40.85 -25.61 18.52
C LYS A 483 41.77 -26.19 17.44
N ILE A 484 43.08 -26.03 17.59
CA ILE A 484 44.09 -26.89 16.96
C ILE A 484 44.51 -27.92 18.03
N LYS A 485 43.65 -28.91 18.30
CA LYS A 485 44.06 -30.13 19.04
C LYS A 485 43.19 -31.38 18.82
N GLU A 486 42.32 -31.41 17.80
CA GLU A 486 41.54 -32.63 17.46
C GLU A 486 41.61 -33.05 15.98
N MET A 487 42.53 -32.51 15.19
CA MET A 487 42.80 -32.98 13.81
C MET A 487 44.24 -33.46 13.60
N LYS A 488 44.79 -34.19 14.58
CA LYS A 488 46.00 -35.02 14.40
C LYS A 488 45.79 -36.40 15.03
N LEU A 489 44.87 -37.18 14.46
CA LEU A 489 44.84 -38.64 14.56
C LEU A 489 43.96 -39.19 13.42
N LYS A 490 44.49 -39.07 12.20
CA LYS A 490 44.17 -39.92 11.03
C LYS A 490 45.15 -39.58 9.91
N LYS A 491 46.40 -39.99 10.12
CA LYS A 491 47.42 -40.24 9.09
C LYS A 491 48.49 -41.17 9.67
N LYS A 492 48.11 -42.43 9.83
CA LYS A 492 48.89 -43.62 9.46
C LYS A 492 47.95 -44.81 9.49
#